data_AF-A0A8H3INS2-F1
#
_entry.id   AF-A0A8H3INS2-F1
#
_cell.length_a   1.000
_cell.length_b   1.000
_cell.length_c   1.000
_cell.angle_alpha   90.00
_cell.angle_beta   90.00
_cell.angle_gamma   90.00
#
_symmetry.space_group_name_H-M   'P 1'
#
loop_
_entity.id
_entity.type
_entity.pdbx_description
1 polymer ?
#
loop_
_entity_poly.entity_id
_entity_poly.type
_entity_poly.pdbx_seq_one_letter_code
_entity_poly.pdbx_strand_id
1 'polypeptide(L)'
;MRNPPSDNPLSKKPEADRIDEQRPGSKGAGSLKSRVKHVPQDIIRSKWTVLDRDAQAKVEGLLRSVEMPVLASYSSEQRKVEAQVALRFITGTLCKRLPRMPFPQKAKGMHFDYETLVKDNRTMQQSLATSVMSSASLVTEVEQQKLALSSERQELEDLESADRSLVG
;
A
#
# COMPACT_ATOMS: atom_id res chain seq x y z
N MET A 1 48.57 -28.31 -42.90
CA MET A 1 48.30 -29.04 -41.65
C MET A 1 46.85 -29.51 -41.70
N ARG A 2 46.62 -30.84 -41.62
CA ARG A 2 45.30 -31.47 -41.44
C ARG A 2 44.89 -31.34 -39.98
N ASN A 3 43.62 -31.04 -39.71
CA ASN A 3 42.88 -31.64 -38.60
C ASN A 3 41.38 -31.79 -38.98
N PRO A 4 40.72 -32.89 -38.56
CA PRO A 4 39.40 -33.35 -39.02
C PRO A 4 38.20 -32.77 -38.20
N PRO A 5 36.94 -33.02 -38.63
CA PRO A 5 35.74 -32.51 -37.98
C PRO A 5 35.37 -33.34 -36.75
N SER A 6 34.86 -32.67 -35.70
CA SER A 6 34.30 -33.34 -34.52
C SER A 6 32.79 -33.48 -34.71
N ASP A 7 32.36 -34.70 -34.99
CA ASP A 7 31.01 -35.17 -34.68
C ASP A 7 30.75 -35.03 -33.17
N ASN A 8 29.56 -34.56 -32.79
CA ASN A 8 28.73 -35.38 -31.90
C ASN A 8 27.25 -34.97 -31.96
N PRO A 9 26.30 -35.94 -31.92
CA PRO A 9 24.92 -35.76 -32.34
C PRO A 9 23.92 -35.69 -31.16
N LEU A 10 22.67 -35.39 -31.52
CA LEU A 10 21.40 -35.70 -30.84
C LEU A 10 21.29 -35.49 -29.32
N SER A 11 20.35 -34.63 -28.92
CA SER A 11 19.38 -34.98 -27.87
C SER A 11 18.11 -34.13 -27.99
N LYS A 12 17.06 -34.76 -28.56
CA LYS A 12 15.66 -34.36 -28.41
C LYS A 12 15.30 -34.33 -26.91
N LYS A 13 14.62 -33.29 -26.44
CA LYS A 13 13.86 -33.34 -25.19
C LYS A 13 12.38 -33.09 -25.49
N PRO A 14 11.47 -33.91 -24.94
CA PRO A 14 10.06 -33.92 -25.28
C PRO A 14 9.29 -32.85 -24.53
N GLU A 15 8.23 -32.43 -25.20
CA GLU A 15 7.06 -31.70 -24.72
C GLU A 15 6.43 -32.45 -23.53
N ALA A 16 6.27 -31.76 -22.41
CA ALA A 16 5.54 -32.25 -21.25
C ALA A 16 4.53 -31.19 -20.85
N ASP A 17 3.27 -31.50 -21.15
CA ASP A 17 2.07 -30.90 -20.59
C ASP A 17 2.22 -30.64 -19.09
N ARG A 18 2.05 -29.37 -18.72
CA ARG A 18 1.66 -28.98 -17.36
C ARG A 18 0.62 -27.89 -17.47
N ILE A 19 -0.64 -28.31 -17.56
CA ILE A 19 -1.78 -27.48 -17.23
C ILE A 19 -1.74 -27.32 -15.69
N ASP A 20 -1.20 -26.20 -15.23
CA ASP A 20 -1.19 -25.83 -13.82
C ASP A 20 -2.59 -25.31 -13.46
N GLU A 21 -3.29 -26.07 -12.62
CA GLU A 21 -4.59 -25.73 -12.07
C GLU A 21 -4.52 -24.38 -11.34
N GLN A 22 -5.29 -23.43 -11.85
CA GLN A 22 -5.42 -22.09 -11.30
C GLN A 22 -6.06 -22.14 -9.90
N ARG A 23 -5.24 -22.24 -8.85
CA ARG A 23 -5.66 -21.87 -7.49
C ARG A 23 -6.07 -20.39 -7.52
N PRO A 24 -7.23 -19.99 -6.96
CA PRO A 24 -7.61 -18.59 -6.87
C PRO A 24 -6.59 -17.90 -5.97
N GLY A 25 -5.71 -17.12 -6.60
CA GLY A 25 -4.60 -16.45 -5.97
C GLY A 25 -5.09 -15.57 -4.83
N SER A 26 -4.60 -15.88 -3.63
CA SER A 26 -4.49 -14.93 -2.54
C SER A 26 -4.01 -13.59 -3.10
N LYS A 27 -4.91 -12.61 -3.16
CA LYS A 27 -4.57 -11.23 -3.54
C LYS A 27 -3.76 -10.66 -2.38
N GLY A 28 -2.49 -11.05 -2.31
CA GLY A 28 -1.52 -10.48 -1.40
C GLY A 28 -1.57 -8.96 -1.55
N ALA A 29 -1.60 -8.27 -0.41
CA ALA A 29 -1.64 -6.82 -0.32
C ALA A 29 -0.69 -6.22 -1.37
N GLY A 30 -1.25 -5.55 -2.37
CA GLY A 30 -0.52 -5.10 -3.54
C GLY A 30 0.65 -4.23 -3.13
N SER A 31 1.87 -4.63 -3.50
CA SER A 31 3.04 -3.81 -3.29
C SER A 31 2.86 -2.47 -4.00
N LEU A 32 3.00 -1.37 -3.26
CA LEU A 32 2.95 -0.05 -3.83
C LEU A 32 4.09 0.09 -4.84
N LYS A 33 3.76 0.29 -6.12
CA LYS A 33 4.76 0.55 -7.16
C LYS A 33 5.27 1.98 -7.01
N SER A 34 6.58 2.13 -6.83
CA SER A 34 7.21 3.44 -6.89
C SER A 34 6.99 4.03 -8.28
N ARG A 35 6.59 5.31 -8.34
CA ARG A 35 6.35 6.02 -9.60
C ARG A 35 7.13 7.33 -9.60
N VAL A 36 8.13 7.42 -10.47
CA VAL A 36 8.87 8.66 -10.70
C VAL A 36 8.00 9.60 -11.53
N LYS A 37 7.81 10.83 -11.06
CA LYS A 37 7.10 11.89 -11.79
C LYS A 37 8.10 12.97 -12.17
N HIS A 38 8.24 13.26 -13.46
CA HIS A 38 9.00 14.41 -13.92
C HIS A 38 8.18 15.68 -13.71
N VAL A 39 8.73 16.65 -12.96
CA VAL A 39 8.05 17.91 -12.64
C VAL A 39 8.77 19.05 -13.35
N PRO A 40 8.11 19.81 -14.23
CA PRO A 40 8.68 21.00 -14.86
C PRO A 40 9.19 22.00 -13.83
N GLN A 41 10.32 22.66 -14.10
CA GLN A 41 10.92 23.64 -13.20
C GLN A 41 9.99 24.82 -12.90
N ASP A 42 9.15 25.22 -13.87
CA ASP A 42 8.19 26.31 -13.70
C ASP A 42 7.16 25.98 -12.62
N ILE A 43 6.74 24.71 -12.50
CA ILE A 43 5.82 24.28 -11.45
C ILE A 43 6.51 24.32 -10.08
N ILE A 44 7.79 23.97 -10.01
CA ILE A 44 8.57 24.05 -8.77
C ILE A 44 8.70 25.52 -8.33
N ARG A 45 9.00 26.43 -9.25
CA ARG A 45 9.19 27.85 -8.91
C ARG A 45 7.87 28.57 -8.59
N SER A 46 6.78 28.21 -9.26
CA SER A 46 5.50 28.93 -9.14
C SER A 46 4.52 28.33 -8.12
N LYS A 47 4.47 26.99 -8.00
CA LYS A 47 3.48 26.31 -7.17
C LYS A 47 4.05 25.79 -5.87
N TRP A 48 5.32 25.40 -5.83
CA TRP A 48 5.88 24.86 -4.59
C TRP A 48 6.09 25.99 -3.59
N THR A 49 5.63 25.74 -2.38
CA THR A 49 5.68 26.70 -1.29
C THR A 49 6.73 26.27 -0.29
N VAL A 50 7.22 27.21 0.51
CA VAL A 50 8.03 26.86 1.67
C VAL A 50 7.17 26.09 2.67
N LEU A 51 7.82 25.23 3.44
CA LEU A 51 7.16 24.45 4.47
C LEU A 51 6.71 25.36 5.61
N ASP A 52 5.56 25.09 6.22
CA ASP A 52 5.07 25.83 7.38
C ASP A 52 5.99 25.65 8.61
N ARG A 53 6.02 26.61 9.52
CA ARG A 53 6.93 26.63 10.67
C ARG A 53 6.75 25.42 11.58
N ASP A 54 5.52 25.01 11.82
CA ASP A 54 5.21 23.83 12.64
C ASP A 54 5.74 22.55 11.99
N ALA A 55 5.63 22.46 10.67
CA ALA A 55 6.14 21.34 9.91
C ALA A 55 7.68 21.35 9.84
N GLN A 56 8.31 22.54 9.79
CA GLN A 56 9.76 22.67 9.93
C GLN A 56 10.24 22.15 11.28
N ALA A 57 9.59 22.55 12.37
CA ALA A 57 9.93 22.08 13.72
C ALA A 57 9.83 20.55 13.85
N LYS A 58 8.84 19.92 13.19
CA LYS A 58 8.74 18.45 13.12
C LYS A 58 9.93 17.81 12.41
N VAL A 59 10.34 18.37 11.26
CA VAL A 59 11.52 17.89 10.52
C VAL A 59 12.79 18.04 11.37
N GLU A 60 12.96 19.16 12.08
CA GLU A 60 14.09 19.34 12.99
C GLU A 60 14.08 18.31 14.12
N GLY A 61 12.91 18.03 14.69
CA GLY A 61 12.72 16.97 15.69
C GLY A 61 13.12 15.60 15.16
N LEU A 62 12.69 15.26 13.94
CA LEU A 62 13.08 14.00 13.27
C LEU A 62 14.59 13.91 13.03
N LEU A 63 15.20 14.99 12.56
CA LEU A 63 16.65 15.01 12.32
C LEU A 63 17.44 14.78 13.61
N ARG A 64 16.95 15.28 14.75
CA ARG A 64 17.54 15.03 16.07
C ARG A 64 17.26 13.62 16.58
N SER A 65 16.06 13.08 16.36
CA SER A 65 15.72 11.73 16.83
C SER A 65 16.54 10.64 16.15
N VAL A 66 16.97 10.88 14.90
CA VAL A 66 17.84 9.96 14.14
C VAL A 66 19.29 9.98 14.63
N GLU A 67 19.74 11.00 15.38
CA GLU A 67 21.12 11.07 15.89
C GLU A 67 21.44 9.88 16.81
N MET A 68 20.58 9.59 17.79
CA MET A 68 20.83 8.56 18.80
C MET A 68 20.92 7.13 18.22
N PRO A 69 20.00 6.68 17.34
CA PRO A 69 20.11 5.37 16.68
C PRO A 69 21.37 5.22 15.84
N VAL A 70 21.79 6.28 15.13
CA VAL A 70 23.01 6.22 14.30
C VAL A 70 24.24 6.09 15.19
N LEU A 71 24.32 6.84 16.29
CA LEU A 71 25.42 6.71 17.25
C LEU A 71 25.45 5.33 17.92
N ALA A 72 24.28 4.76 18.24
CA ALA A 72 24.17 3.42 18.81
C ALA A 72 24.61 2.31 17.85
N SER A 73 24.58 2.56 16.53
CA SER A 73 25.05 1.58 15.53
C SER A 73 26.57 1.40 15.51
N TYR A 74 27.34 2.36 16.04
CA TYR A 74 28.79 2.29 16.12
C TYR A 74 29.24 1.67 17.44
N SER A 75 30.12 0.67 17.36
CA SER A 75 30.70 0.03 18.56
C SER A 75 31.85 0.84 19.17
N SER A 76 32.69 1.48 18.36
CA SER A 76 33.86 2.23 18.85
C SER A 76 33.52 3.69 19.20
N GLU A 77 33.99 4.14 20.37
CA GLU A 77 33.78 5.51 20.86
C GLU A 77 34.36 6.58 19.92
N GLN A 78 35.51 6.31 19.32
CA GLN A 78 36.13 7.25 18.39
C GLN A 78 35.28 7.48 17.13
N ARG A 79 34.65 6.42 16.60
CA ARG A 79 33.71 6.55 15.48
C ARG A 79 32.41 7.24 15.90
N LYS A 80 31.95 7.07 17.15
CA LYS A 80 30.80 7.80 17.67
C LYS A 80 31.05 9.31 17.68
N VAL A 81 32.22 9.74 18.13
CA VAL A 81 32.59 11.17 18.15
C VAL A 81 32.64 11.75 16.73
N GLU A 82 33.29 11.06 15.79
CA GLU A 82 33.35 11.48 14.38
C GLU A 82 31.95 11.55 13.74
N ALA A 83 31.14 10.52 13.94
CA ALA A 83 29.77 10.47 13.47
C ALA A 83 28.93 11.60 14.08
N GLN A 84 29.09 11.89 15.37
CA GLN A 84 28.36 12.97 16.04
C GLN A 84 28.70 14.33 15.44
N VAL A 85 29.97 14.61 15.18
CA VAL A 85 30.41 15.87 14.56
C VAL A 85 29.81 16.00 13.16
N ALA A 86 29.87 14.94 12.36
CA ALA A 86 29.30 14.91 11.02
C ALA A 86 27.78 15.10 11.03
N LEU A 87 27.07 14.41 11.92
CA LEU A 87 25.62 14.50 12.07
C LEU A 87 25.20 15.91 12.49
N ARG A 88 25.87 16.53 13.47
CA ARG A 88 25.59 17.92 13.88
C ARG A 88 25.80 18.91 12.75
N PHE A 89 26.84 18.73 11.95
CA PHE A 89 27.09 19.56 10.77
C PHE A 89 25.97 19.43 9.73
N ILE A 90 25.57 18.19 9.42
CA ILE A 90 24.52 17.89 8.43
C ILE A 90 23.17 18.45 8.92
N THR A 91 22.78 18.13 10.15
CA THR A 91 21.52 18.61 10.74
C THR A 91 21.46 20.13 10.77
N GLY A 92 22.52 20.81 11.23
CA GLY A 92 22.60 22.27 11.22
C GLY A 92 22.51 22.88 9.81
N THR A 93 23.07 22.23 8.79
CA THR A 93 23.00 22.67 7.39
C THR A 93 21.59 22.49 6.82
N LEU A 94 20.95 21.36 7.11
CA LEU A 94 19.60 21.05 6.65
C LEU A 94 18.58 21.99 7.30
N CYS A 95 18.65 22.21 8.62
CA CYS A 95 17.78 23.16 9.33
C CYS A 95 17.88 24.58 8.74
N LYS A 96 19.10 25.05 8.42
CA LYS A 96 19.31 26.38 7.81
C LYS A 96 18.71 26.50 6.39
N ARG A 97 18.64 25.39 5.64
CA ARG A 97 18.10 25.37 4.28
C ARG A 97 16.60 25.11 4.22
N LEU A 98 16.04 24.51 5.27
CA LEU A 98 14.64 24.11 5.33
C LEU A 98 13.65 25.25 5.03
N PRO A 99 13.83 26.49 5.54
CA PRO A 99 12.92 27.60 5.27
C PRO A 99 12.95 28.10 3.82
N ARG A 100 14.00 27.78 3.06
CA ARG A 100 14.20 28.20 1.66
C ARG A 100 13.96 27.08 0.66
N MET A 101 13.72 25.86 1.13
CA MET A 101 13.54 24.70 0.28
C MET A 101 12.10 24.69 -0.25
N PRO A 102 11.89 24.60 -1.57
CA PRO A 102 10.54 24.50 -2.11
C PRO A 102 9.99 23.10 -1.82
N PHE A 103 8.76 23.04 -1.32
CA PHE A 103 8.03 21.78 -1.10
C PHE A 103 6.77 21.73 -1.95
N PRO A 104 6.37 20.53 -2.43
CA PRO A 104 5.10 20.35 -3.12
C PRO A 104 3.95 20.88 -2.26
N GLN A 105 2.93 21.51 -2.85
CA GLN A 105 1.78 22.10 -2.12
C GLN A 105 1.03 21.11 -1.21
N LYS A 106 1.11 19.81 -1.52
CA LYS A 106 0.49 18.76 -0.72
C LYS A 106 1.32 18.35 0.50
N ALA A 107 2.57 18.81 0.62
CA ALA A 107 3.44 18.53 1.74
C ALA A 107 3.01 19.38 2.95
N LYS A 108 2.15 18.78 3.78
CA LYS A 108 1.72 19.29 5.09
C LYS A 108 2.58 18.76 6.24
N GLY A 109 2.51 19.41 7.40
CA GLY A 109 3.19 18.98 8.63
C GLY A 109 2.87 17.55 9.10
N MET A 110 1.69 17.03 8.78
CA MET A 110 1.30 15.66 9.11
C MET A 110 2.10 14.60 8.34
N HIS A 111 2.64 14.92 7.16
CA HIS A 111 3.46 13.97 6.39
C HIS A 111 4.85 13.75 6.98
N PHE A 112 5.25 14.56 7.97
CA PHE A 112 6.51 14.40 8.70
C PHE A 112 6.31 13.69 10.05
N ASP A 113 5.13 13.13 10.30
CA ASP A 113 4.86 12.32 11.48
C ASP A 113 4.43 10.93 11.02
N TYR A 114 5.43 10.05 10.89
CA TYR A 114 5.23 8.68 10.40
C TYR A 114 4.35 7.87 11.35
N GLU A 115 4.56 7.99 12.66
CA GLU A 115 3.84 7.20 13.66
C GLU A 115 2.35 7.54 13.69
N THR A 116 2.02 8.83 13.67
CA THR A 116 0.63 9.27 13.58
C THR A 116 -0.01 8.80 12.28
N LEU A 117 0.69 8.92 11.15
CA LEU A 117 0.17 8.49 9.85
C LEU A 117 -0.09 6.97 9.79
N VAL A 118 0.80 6.16 10.38
CA VAL A 118 0.64 4.70 10.47
C VAL A 118 -0.56 4.33 11.34
N LYS A 119 -0.71 5.02 12.47
CA LYS A 119 -1.86 4.82 13.37
C LYS A 119 -3.18 5.13 12.66
N ASP A 120 -3.25 6.29 12.01
CA ASP A 120 -4.43 6.71 11.25
C ASP A 120 -4.75 5.72 10.12
N ASN A 121 -3.71 5.26 9.39
CA ASN A 121 -3.89 4.26 8.35
C ASN A 121 -4.46 2.95 8.90
N ARG A 122 -3.97 2.48 10.05
CA ARG A 122 -4.47 1.28 10.72
C ARG A 122 -5.94 1.44 11.14
N THR A 123 -6.30 2.59 11.70
CA THR A 123 -7.70 2.90 12.06
C THR A 123 -8.60 2.92 10.83
N MET A 124 -8.16 3.54 9.73
CA MET A 124 -8.91 3.54 8.47
C MET A 124 -9.06 2.13 7.88
N GLN A 125 -8.01 1.31 7.94
CA GLN A 125 -8.06 -0.08 7.50
C GLN A 125 -9.04 -0.92 8.33
N GLN A 126 -9.07 -0.73 9.65
CA GLN A 126 -10.03 -1.39 10.54
C GLN A 126 -11.46 -0.99 10.20
N SER A 127 -11.72 0.31 10.06
CA SER A 127 -13.05 0.81 9.66
C SER A 127 -13.49 0.26 8.32
N LEU A 128 -12.57 0.17 7.35
CA LEU A 128 -12.85 -0.41 6.04
C LEU A 128 -13.19 -1.90 6.16
N ALA A 129 -12.41 -2.66 6.93
CA ALA A 129 -12.65 -4.09 7.15
C ALA A 129 -14.03 -4.34 7.77
N THR A 130 -14.41 -3.57 8.81
CA THR A 130 -15.74 -3.66 9.43
C THR A 130 -16.85 -3.33 8.44
N SER A 131 -16.70 -2.28 7.63
CA SER A 131 -17.69 -1.91 6.61
C SER A 131 -17.84 -3.00 5.55
N VAL A 132 -16.74 -3.61 5.10
CA VAL A 132 -16.76 -4.71 4.13
C VAL A 132 -17.45 -5.93 4.73
N MET A 133 -17.12 -6.32 5.97
CA MET A 133 -17.77 -7.44 6.65
C MET A 133 -19.28 -7.23 6.84
N SER A 134 -19.69 -6.03 7.26
CA SER A 134 -21.10 -5.67 7.38
C SER A 134 -21.83 -5.75 6.03
N SER A 135 -21.22 -5.21 4.97
CA SER A 135 -21.81 -5.27 3.64
C SER A 135 -21.97 -6.71 3.13
N ALA A 136 -20.98 -7.58 3.38
CA ALA A 136 -21.05 -8.99 3.01
C ALA A 136 -22.19 -9.71 3.74
N SER A 137 -22.33 -9.49 5.05
CA SER A 137 -23.42 -10.08 5.83
C SER A 137 -24.79 -9.66 5.30
N LEU A 138 -24.99 -8.36 5.02
CA LEU A 138 -26.24 -7.85 4.48
C LEU A 138 -26.56 -8.42 3.10
N VAL A 139 -25.55 -8.59 2.23
CA VAL A 139 -25.75 -9.25 0.93
C VAL A 139 -26.24 -10.68 1.11
N THR A 140 -25.63 -11.46 2.01
CA THR A 140 -26.07 -12.83 2.27
C THR A 140 -27.49 -12.89 2.85
N GLU A 141 -27.85 -11.94 3.71
CA GLU A 141 -29.19 -11.86 4.30
C GLU A 141 -30.25 -11.48 3.25
N VAL A 142 -29.94 -10.54 2.36
CA VAL A 142 -30.81 -10.17 1.23
C VAL A 142 -31.05 -11.36 0.31
N GLU A 143 -30.03 -12.18 0.04
CA GLU A 143 -30.18 -13.39 -0.76
C GLU A 143 -31.09 -14.43 -0.08
N GLN A 144 -30.90 -14.66 1.23
CA GLN A 144 -31.76 -15.56 2.00
C GLN A 144 -33.21 -15.10 2.01
N GLN A 145 -33.46 -13.80 2.24
CA GLN A 145 -34.80 -13.23 2.22
C GLN A 145 -35.47 -13.33 0.85
N LYS A 146 -34.71 -13.14 -0.23
CA LYS A 146 -35.23 -13.32 -1.60
C LYS A 146 -35.66 -14.76 -1.87
N LEU A 147 -34.89 -15.74 -1.40
CA LEU A 147 -35.23 -17.16 -1.53
C LEU A 147 -36.50 -17.50 -0.72
N ALA A 148 -36.57 -17.05 0.53
CA ALA A 148 -37.75 -17.25 1.38
C ALA A 148 -39.02 -16.65 0.74
N LEU A 149 -38.93 -15.41 0.24
CA LEU A 149 -40.04 -14.76 -0.46
C LEU A 149 -40.45 -15.50 -1.75
N SER A 150 -39.51 -16.12 -2.46
CA SER A 150 -39.86 -16.90 -3.65
C SER A 150 -40.62 -18.19 -3.32
N SER A 151 -40.25 -18.86 -2.22
CA SER A 151 -40.98 -20.03 -1.71
C SER A 151 -42.39 -19.66 -1.27
N GLU A 152 -42.53 -18.60 -0.46
CA GLU A 152 -43.83 -18.13 0.04
C GLU A 152 -44.76 -17.71 -1.12
N ARG A 153 -44.22 -17.02 -2.14
CA ARG A 153 -44.99 -16.68 -3.34
C ARG A 153 -45.48 -17.90 -4.10
N GLN A 154 -44.66 -18.94 -4.20
CA GLN A 154 -45.04 -20.17 -4.88
C GLN A 154 -46.14 -20.92 -4.09
N GLU A 155 -46.00 -21.01 -2.77
CA GLU A 155 -47.03 -21.60 -1.90
C GLU A 155 -48.37 -20.86 -2.00
N LEU A 156 -48.35 -19.51 -2.06
CA LEU A 156 -49.56 -18.71 -2.25
C LEU A 156 -50.21 -18.96 -3.62
N GLU A 157 -49.42 -19.06 -4.69
CA GLU A 157 -49.93 -19.37 -6.03
C GLU A 157 -50.60 -20.75 -6.07
N ASP A 158 -49.98 -21.75 -5.43
CA ASP A 158 -50.55 -23.09 -5.31
C ASP A 158 -51.90 -23.06 -4.57
N LEU A 159 -52.00 -22.34 -3.46
CA LEU A 159 -53.25 -22.17 -2.70
C LEU A 159 -54.33 -21.43 -3.51
N GLU A 160 -53.98 -20.35 -4.20
CA GLU A 160 -54.91 -19.60 -5.06
C GLU A 160 -55.42 -20.48 -6.22
N SER A 161 -54.56 -21.31 -6.80
CA SER A 161 -54.94 -22.24 -7.86
C SER A 161 -55.91 -23.31 -7.36
N ALA A 162 -55.69 -23.84 -6.15
CA ALA A 162 -56.56 -24.81 -5.50
C ALA A 162 -57.93 -24.21 -5.16
N ASP A 163 -57.99 -23.01 -4.59
CA ASP A 163 -59.24 -22.33 -4.28
C ASP A 163 -60.04 -22.00 -5.56
N ARG A 164 -59.36 -21.50 -6.60
CA ARG A 164 -59.97 -21.25 -7.91
C ARG A 164 -60.56 -22.52 -8.54
N SER A 165 -59.94 -23.68 -8.31
CA SER A 165 -60.45 -24.97 -8.77
C SER A 165 -61.68 -25.48 -8.00
N LEU A 166 -61.91 -24.99 -6.78
CA LEU A 166 -63.06 -25.35 -5.94
C LEU A 166 -64.30 -24.49 -6.20
N VAL A 167 -64.13 -23.29 -6.77
CA VAL A 167 -65.20 -22.31 -7.02
C VAL A 167 -65.73 -22.36 -8.47
N GLY A 168 -65.11 -23.14 -9.36
CA GLY A 168 -65.57 -23.38 -10.74
C GLY A 168 -66.29 -24.72 -10.91
#